data_AF-A0A1F9I378-F1
#
_entry.id   AF-A0A1F9I378-F1
#
_cell.length_a   1.000
_cell.length_b   1.000
_cell.length_c   1.000
_cell.angle_alpha   90.00
_cell.angle_beta   90.00
_cell.angle_gamma   90.00
#
_symmetry.space_group_name_H-M   'P 1'
#
loop_
_entity.id
_entity.type
_entity.pdbx_description
1 polymer ?
#
loop_
_entity_poly.entity_id
_entity_poly.type
_entity_poly.pdbx_seq_one_letter_code
_entity_poly.pdbx_strand_id
1 'polypeptide(L)'
;MIEFAIAVIVAAATYWFFILRPGRLDFWRFVAKHPDAAYDHFKADGCWKVFEGELPKNYRNILPKREWGGPFRITVPKLGGKLVHVFGRRPDFGRSQDDFLNKFARRT
;
A
#
# COMPACT_ATOMS: atom_id res chain seq x y z
N MET A 1 29.31 13.33 -28.13
CA MET A 1 28.31 14.28 -27.59
C MET A 1 26.90 13.67 -27.54
N ILE A 2 26.37 13.16 -28.66
CA ILE A 2 25.00 12.59 -28.74
C ILE A 2 24.85 11.28 -27.92
N GLU A 3 25.81 10.36 -27.98
CA GLU A 3 25.75 9.09 -27.24
C GLU A 3 25.69 9.28 -25.71
N PHE A 4 26.42 10.27 -25.19
CA PHE A 4 26.40 10.60 -23.76
C PHE A 4 25.03 11.17 -23.33
N ALA A 5 24.39 11.96 -24.19
CA ALA A 5 23.05 12.48 -23.94
C ALA A 5 22.00 11.35 -23.93
N ILE A 6 22.10 10.39 -24.86
CA ILE A 6 21.21 9.21 -24.91
C ILE A 6 21.36 8.38 -23.63
N ALA A 7 22.59 8.12 -23.20
CA ALA A 7 22.86 7.35 -21.97
C ALA A 7 22.25 8.02 -20.73
N VAL A 8 22.36 9.35 -20.61
CA VAL A 8 21.77 10.12 -19.51
C VAL A 8 20.23 10.06 -19.55
N ILE A 9 19.62 10.17 -20.73
CA ILE A 9 18.17 10.07 -20.89
C ILE A 9 17.67 8.67 -20.51
N VAL A 10 18.35 7.62 -20.94
CA VAL A 10 17.99 6.22 -20.61
C VAL A 10 18.17 5.96 -19.11
N ALA A 11 19.24 6.45 -18.49
CA ALA A 11 19.46 6.35 -17.05
C ALA A 11 18.39 7.10 -16.25
N ALA A 12 18.01 8.30 -16.68
CA ALA A 12 16.94 9.07 -16.05
C ALA A 12 15.57 8.38 -16.24
N ALA A 13 15.29 7.84 -17.42
CA ALA A 13 14.03 7.13 -17.72
C ALA A 13 13.93 5.81 -16.93
N THR A 14 15.01 5.05 -16.82
CA THR A 14 15.05 3.83 -16.01
C THR A 14 14.96 4.13 -14.51
N TYR A 15 15.66 5.16 -14.03
CA TYR A 15 15.51 5.63 -12.65
C TYR A 15 14.07 6.06 -12.36
N TRP A 16 13.46 6.85 -13.24
CA TRP A 16 12.05 7.23 -13.12
C TRP A 16 11.11 6.01 -13.15
N PHE A 17 11.29 5.10 -14.10
CA PHE A 17 10.41 3.95 -14.28
C PHE A 17 10.48 2.93 -13.14
N PHE A 18 11.66 2.75 -12.51
CA PHE A 18 11.84 1.79 -11.42
C PHE A 18 11.67 2.40 -10.01
N ILE A 19 12.17 3.62 -9.78
CA ILE A 19 12.06 4.29 -8.46
C ILE A 19 10.77 5.10 -8.34
N LEU A 20 10.42 5.88 -9.37
CA LEU A 20 9.27 6.79 -9.34
C LEU A 20 8.01 6.15 -9.91
N ARG A 21 8.02 4.85 -10.24
CA ARG A 21 6.81 4.13 -10.60
C ARG A 21 5.78 4.40 -9.50
N PRO A 22 4.64 5.05 -9.83
CA PRO A 22 3.65 5.42 -8.84
C PRO A 22 3.16 4.13 -8.18
N GLY A 23 3.71 3.81 -7.02
CA GLY A 23 3.43 2.57 -6.31
C GLY A 23 1.98 2.57 -5.91
N ARG A 24 1.13 1.94 -6.73
CA ARG A 24 -0.30 1.69 -6.50
C ARG A 24 -1.02 2.85 -5.83
N LEU A 25 -0.78 4.05 -6.35
CA LEU A 25 -1.46 5.26 -5.91
C LEU A 25 -2.97 5.13 -6.11
N ASP A 26 -3.42 4.43 -7.17
CA ASP A 26 -4.83 4.16 -7.42
C ASP A 26 -5.49 3.34 -6.31
N PHE A 27 -4.79 2.32 -5.79
CA PHE A 27 -5.25 1.56 -4.63
C PHE A 27 -5.43 2.47 -3.42
N TRP A 28 -4.41 3.26 -3.08
CA TRP A 28 -4.47 4.16 -1.93
C TRP A 28 -5.49 5.28 -2.10
N ARG A 29 -5.70 5.76 -3.32
CA ARG A 29 -6.75 6.71 -3.67
C ARG A 29 -8.13 6.10 -3.45
N PHE A 30 -8.32 4.83 -3.82
CA PHE A 30 -9.55 4.11 -3.56
C PHE A 30 -9.77 3.89 -2.07
N VAL A 31 -8.73 3.48 -1.33
CA VAL A 31 -8.76 3.33 0.13
C VAL A 31 -9.15 4.65 0.81
N ALA A 32 -8.62 5.79 0.34
CA ALA A 32 -8.98 7.10 0.86
C ALA A 32 -10.43 7.49 0.56
N LYS A 33 -10.97 7.08 -0.59
CA LYS A 33 -12.36 7.34 -0.99
C LYS A 33 -13.37 6.42 -0.29
N HIS A 34 -12.98 5.17 -0.03
CA HIS A 34 -13.81 4.13 0.58
C HIS A 34 -13.09 3.45 1.76
N PRO A 35 -12.80 4.19 2.85
CA PRO A 35 -12.00 3.71 3.97
C PRO A 35 -12.65 2.53 4.72
N ASP A 36 -13.98 2.51 4.83
CA ASP A 36 -14.69 1.44 5.53
C ASP A 36 -14.62 0.11 4.77
N ALA A 37 -14.73 0.17 3.45
CA ALA A 37 -14.64 -1.00 2.58
C ALA A 37 -13.20 -1.52 2.49
N ALA A 38 -12.23 -0.61 2.51
CA ALA A 38 -10.81 -0.97 2.62
C ALA A 38 -10.51 -1.66 3.96
N TYR A 39 -11.02 -1.14 5.07
CA TYR A 39 -10.85 -1.75 6.39
C TYR A 39 -11.43 -3.17 6.43
N ASP A 40 -12.64 -3.37 5.88
CA ASP A 40 -13.27 -4.69 5.81
C ASP A 40 -12.42 -5.68 5.01
N HIS A 41 -11.89 -5.25 3.85
CA HIS A 41 -10.97 -6.06 3.04
C HIS A 41 -9.68 -6.39 3.78
N PHE A 42 -9.07 -5.42 4.48
CA PHE A 42 -7.86 -5.66 5.28
C PHE A 42 -8.11 -6.62 6.47
N LYS A 43 -9.32 -6.64 7.02
CA LYS A 43 -9.68 -7.58 8.09
C LYS A 43 -10.00 -8.98 7.55
N ALA A 44 -10.57 -9.05 6.35
CA ALA A 44 -10.92 -10.31 5.69
C ALA A 44 -9.69 -11.04 5.11
N ASP A 45 -8.68 -10.29 4.66
CA ASP A 45 -7.49 -10.84 4.00
C ASP A 45 -6.32 -11.00 4.98
N GLY A 46 -5.87 -12.24 5.18
CA GLY A 46 -4.81 -12.60 6.12
C GLY A 46 -3.41 -12.06 5.77
N CYS A 47 -3.24 -11.46 4.59
CA CYS A 47 -1.99 -10.81 4.19
C CYS A 47 -1.83 -9.43 4.85
N TRP A 48 -2.86 -8.93 5.53
CA TRP A 48 -2.86 -7.62 6.17
C TRP A 48 -2.90 -7.74 7.69
N LYS A 49 -2.09 -6.90 8.36
CA LYS A 49 -2.14 -6.73 9.81
C LYS A 49 -2.65 -5.34 10.12
N VAL A 50 -3.74 -5.28 10.87
CA VAL A 50 -4.46 -4.05 11.21
C VAL A 50 -4.32 -3.79 12.71
N PHE A 51 -3.87 -2.59 13.07
CA PHE A 51 -3.79 -2.11 14.45
C PHE A 51 -4.68 -0.89 14.60
N GLU A 52 -5.70 -1.03 15.45
CA GLU A 52 -6.67 0.01 15.74
C GLU A 52 -6.10 0.89 16.87
N GLY A 53 -5.67 2.11 16.56
CA GLY A 53 -5.05 3.02 17.52
C GLY A 53 -3.52 3.05 17.48
N GLU A 54 -2.89 3.24 18.64
CA GLU A 54 -1.43 3.40 18.73
C GLU A 54 -0.68 2.10 18.46
N LEU A 55 0.40 2.23 17.70
CA LEU A 55 1.32 1.14 17.43
C LEU A 55 2.06 0.75 18.71
N PRO A 56 2.13 -0.55 19.07
CA PRO A 56 2.96 -0.99 20.18
C PRO A 56 4.40 -0.53 19.98
N LYS A 57 5.08 -0.03 21.02
CA LYS A 57 6.47 0.45 20.92
C LYS A 57 7.43 -0.59 20.28
N ASN A 58 7.14 -1.88 20.46
CA ASN A 58 7.89 -3.00 19.91
C ASN A 58 7.24 -3.67 18.67
N TYR A 59 6.41 -2.95 17.91
CA TYR A 59 5.72 -3.53 16.73
C TYR A 59 6.68 -4.13 15.70
N ARG A 60 7.93 -3.65 15.64
CA ARG A 60 8.96 -4.18 14.71
C ARG A 60 9.45 -5.59 15.03
N ASN A 61 9.29 -6.05 16.27
CA ASN A 61 9.58 -7.44 16.63
C ASN A 61 8.48 -8.38 16.12
N ILE A 62 7.24 -7.87 16.03
CA ILE A 62 6.07 -8.60 15.53
C ILE A 62 6.02 -8.52 14.00
N LEU A 63 6.42 -7.38 13.45
CA LEU A 63 6.38 -7.05 12.02
C LEU A 63 7.77 -6.61 11.54
N PRO A 64 8.65 -7.57 11.21
CA PRO A 64 9.96 -7.26 10.68
C PRO A 64 9.84 -6.53 9.33
N LYS A 65 10.58 -5.43 9.18
CA LYS A 65 10.58 -4.56 7.96
C LYS A 65 10.84 -5.31 6.65
N ARG A 66 11.56 -6.44 6.71
CA ARG A 66 11.86 -7.25 5.53
C ARG A 66 10.62 -7.96 4.98
N GLU A 67 9.73 -8.38 5.87
CA GLU A 67 8.55 -9.18 5.52
C GLU A 67 7.27 -8.35 5.47
N TRP A 68 7.22 -7.18 6.11
CA TRP A 68 6.03 -6.36 6.18
C TRP A 68 6.28 -4.96 5.61
N GLY A 69 5.46 -4.57 4.64
CA GLY A 69 5.39 -3.22 4.09
C GLY A 69 4.42 -2.34 4.87
N GLY A 70 4.86 -1.12 5.19
CA GLY A 70 4.10 -0.15 5.98
C GLY A 70 5.03 0.65 6.90
N PRO A 71 4.50 1.37 7.90
CA PRO A 71 3.08 1.47 8.27
C PRO A 71 2.29 2.33 7.28
N PHE A 72 1.13 1.84 6.84
CA PHE A 72 0.15 2.65 6.13
C PHE A 72 -0.91 3.12 7.12
N ARG A 73 -1.38 4.36 6.95
CA ARG A 73 -2.33 5.00 7.87
C ARG A 73 -3.64 5.22 7.14
N ILE A 74 -4.73 4.72 7.70
CA ILE A 74 -6.08 4.93 7.19
C ILE A 74 -6.95 5.45 8.33
N THR A 75 -7.81 6.42 8.03
CA THR A 75 -8.84 6.88 8.98
C THR A 75 -10.14 6.19 8.61
N VAL A 76 -10.73 5.44 9.54
CA VAL A 76 -11.93 4.63 9.27
C VAL A 76 -13.14 5.29 9.95
N PRO A 77 -14.05 5.92 9.19
CA PRO A 77 -15.27 6.53 9.72
C PRO A 77 -16.11 5.56 10.53
N LYS A 78 -16.26 4.30 10.10
CA LYS A 78 -17.02 3.25 10.80
C LYS A 78 -16.53 2.96 12.22
N LEU A 79 -15.27 3.26 12.54
CA LEU A 79 -14.70 3.10 13.88
C LEU A 79 -14.81 4.38 14.74
N GLY A 80 -15.64 5.34 14.32
CA GLY A 80 -15.73 6.67 14.94
C GLY A 80 -14.62 7.61 14.49
N GLY A 81 -14.10 7.43 13.26
CA GLY A 81 -13.01 8.26 12.73
C GLY A 81 -11.64 7.96 13.32
N LYS A 82 -11.44 6.75 13.86
CA LYS A 82 -10.15 6.35 14.43
C LYS A 82 -9.10 6.12 13.35
N LEU A 83 -7.87 6.48 13.69
CA LEU A 83 -6.69 6.17 12.89
C LEU A 83 -6.30 4.69 13.09
N VAL A 84 -6.12 3.99 11.98
CA VAL A 84 -5.76 2.59 11.94
C VAL A 84 -4.44 2.44 11.18
N HIS A 85 -3.54 1.65 11.76
CA HIS A 85 -2.25 1.33 11.15
C HIS A 85 -2.33 -0.04 10.47
N VAL A 86 -2.03 -0.05 9.18
CA VAL A 86 -2.13 -1.24 8.33
C VAL A 86 -0.75 -1.62 7.80
N PHE A 87 -0.44 -2.90 7.83
CA PHE A 87 0.78 -3.48 7.27
C PHE A 87 0.41 -4.58 6.30
N GLY A 88 1.03 -4.58 5.12
CA GLY A 88 0.87 -5.64 4.14
C GLY A 88 2.09 -6.56 4.14
N ARG A 89 1.88 -7.88 4.17
CA ARG A 89 2.96 -8.86 4.07
C ARG A 89 3.56 -8.86 2.66
N ARG A 90 4.87 -8.66 2.53
CA ARG A 90 5.64 -8.88 1.31
C ARG A 90 5.88 -10.40 1.15
N PRO A 91 5.66 -11.01 -0.03
CA PRO A 91 5.31 -10.44 -1.34
C PRO A 91 3.79 -10.33 -1.64
N ASP A 92 2.93 -10.93 -0.82
CA ASP A 92 1.53 -11.22 -1.15
C ASP A 92 0.58 -10.02 -1.12
N PHE A 93 0.91 -8.95 -0.39
CA PHE A 93 0.10 -7.72 -0.39
C PHE A 93 -0.02 -7.12 -1.80
N GLY A 94 0.96 -7.42 -2.66
CA GLY A 94 0.90 -7.27 -4.11
C GLY A 94 -0.44 -7.76 -4.68
N ARG A 95 -0.66 -9.06 -4.62
CA ARG A 95 -1.85 -9.69 -5.17
C ARG A 95 -3.15 -9.18 -4.53
N SER A 96 -3.14 -8.93 -3.21
CA SER A 96 -4.34 -8.50 -2.49
C SER A 96 -4.83 -7.10 -2.90
N GLN A 97 -3.93 -6.15 -3.22
CA GLN A 97 -4.37 -4.84 -3.74
C GLN A 97 -4.94 -4.93 -5.15
N ASP A 98 -4.43 -5.83 -6.01
CA ASP A 98 -5.04 -6.07 -7.34
C ASP A 98 -6.42 -6.71 -7.20
N ASP A 99 -6.56 -7.70 -6.32
CA ASP A 99 -7.86 -8.34 -6.05
C ASP A 99 -8.89 -7.34 -5.54
N PHE A 100 -8.48 -6.45 -4.63
CA PHE A 100 -9.33 -5.35 -4.16
C PHE A 100 -9.77 -4.44 -5.30
N LEU A 101 -8.83 -3.92 -6.10
CA LEU A 101 -9.16 -3.06 -7.24
C LEU A 101 -10.08 -3.76 -8.25
N ASN A 102 -9.84 -5.05 -8.55
CA ASN A 102 -10.68 -5.85 -9.44
C ASN A 102 -12.08 -6.08 -8.89
N LYS A 103 -12.23 -6.36 -7.58
CA LYS A 103 -13.54 -6.51 -6.92
C LYS A 103 -14.35 -5.22 -7.01
N PHE A 104 -13.72 -4.06 -6.88
CA PHE A 104 -14.42 -2.78 -6.98
C PHE A 104 -14.69 -2.34 -8.42
N ALA A 105 -13.76 -2.60 -9.34
CA ALA A 105 -13.98 -2.33 -10.77
C ALA A 105 -15.14 -3.15 -11.36
N ARG A 106 -15.38 -4.37 -10.87
CA ARG A 106 -16.52 -5.21 -11.29
C ARG A 106 -17.86 -4.85 -10.65
N ARG A 107 -17.86 -4.03 -9.59
CA ARG A 107 -19.09 -3.59 -8.89
C ARG A 107 -19.57 -2.20 -9.33
N THR A 108 -18.78 -1.50 -10.15
CA THR A 108 -19.15 -0.23 -10.79
C THR A 108 -19.67 -0.54 -12.19
#